data_AF-A0ABD0SDT2-F1
#
_entry.id   AF-A0ABD0SDT2-F1
#
_cell.length_a   1.000
_cell.length_b   1.000
_cell.length_c   1.000
_cell.angle_alpha   90.00
_cell.angle_beta   90.00
_cell.angle_gamma   90.00
#
_symmetry.space_group_name_H-M   'P 1'
#
loop_
_entity.id
_entity.type
_entity.pdbx_description
1 polymer ?
#
loop_
_entity_poly.entity_id
_entity_poly.type
_entity_poly.pdbx_seq_one_letter_code
_entity_poly.pdbx_strand_id
1 'polypeptide(L)'
;MHTKPNMANNLMMELEGGYNPISDRIITMRINAKPNVLNIVQIYAPTAKAPDSVIDAFYESLVAALGKIPKREVTIILGDWNAKVGNTTNDDHIRSTVGRFGLGDRNDRGQRLIEFCIEMNLCITNTQFQHHPRRLYTWTSPGGRYKNQIDYILVGSRWKSSVRNVKTYPGAECGSDHRLLIMKFALRLKAPKKPAKFILRSLEPSEQLTFKTTVDNRLSNISKPTEDANASWICLKKHICETLDSIKTTKKDSNIKRKTKSWLADDTWEMIQKCTEERMKGLQQDNLLLKLPRPHYILP
;
A
#
# COMPACT_ATOMS: atom_id res chain seq x y z
N MET A 1 31.27 -13.73 23.32
CA MET A 1 29.86 -13.78 22.87
C MET A 1 29.54 -12.47 22.18
N HIS A 2 29.61 -12.42 20.85
CA HIS A 2 29.18 -11.26 20.07
C HIS A 2 27.67 -11.35 19.85
N THR A 3 26.91 -10.56 20.60
CA THR A 3 25.49 -10.32 20.35
C THR A 3 25.37 -9.49 19.07
N LYS A 4 24.80 -10.09 18.02
CA LYS A 4 24.38 -9.34 16.83
C LYS A 4 23.38 -8.25 17.26
N PRO A 5 23.48 -7.01 16.76
CA PRO A 5 22.46 -6.01 17.00
C PRO A 5 21.15 -6.51 16.41
N ASN A 6 20.14 -6.55 17.27
CA ASN A 6 18.78 -6.93 16.93
C ASN A 6 18.25 -5.89 15.92
N MET A 7 18.03 -6.29 14.65
CA MET A 7 17.34 -5.46 13.66
C MET A 7 15.84 -5.42 13.99
N ALA A 8 15.52 -4.83 15.15
CA ALA A 8 14.17 -4.39 15.43
C ALA A 8 13.85 -3.24 14.48
N ASN A 9 12.70 -3.34 13.83
CA ASN A 9 12.07 -2.35 12.95
C ASN A 9 12.28 -0.89 13.38
N ASN A 10 13.33 -0.23 12.88
CA ASN A 10 13.49 1.21 12.99
C ASN A 10 12.56 1.88 11.97
N LEU A 11 11.29 2.05 12.35
CA LEU A 11 10.42 3.01 11.71
C LEU A 11 10.90 4.41 12.12
N MET A 12 11.96 4.90 11.47
CA MET A 12 12.40 6.29 11.62
C MET A 12 11.27 7.17 11.07
N MET A 13 10.65 7.93 11.97
CA MET A 13 9.67 8.96 11.66
C MET A 13 10.26 10.27 12.14
N GLU A 14 10.61 11.14 11.20
CA GLU A 14 11.15 12.46 11.51
C GLU A 14 10.18 13.51 11.00
N LEU A 15 9.95 14.56 11.79
CA LEU A 15 9.15 15.71 11.35
C LEU A 15 9.95 16.49 10.31
N GLU A 16 9.38 16.66 9.12
CA GLU A 16 9.99 17.42 8.04
C GLU A 16 9.46 18.86 8.10
N GLY A 17 10.29 19.80 8.52
CA GLY A 17 9.94 21.23 8.53
C GLY A 17 8.92 21.66 9.60
N GLY A 18 8.59 20.79 10.56
CA GLY A 18 7.68 21.12 11.67
C GLY A 18 6.19 21.12 11.28
N TYR A 19 5.44 22.11 11.78
CA TYR A 19 4.03 22.33 11.42
C TYR A 19 3.89 23.62 10.61
N ASN A 20 2.93 23.64 9.70
CA ASN A 20 2.61 24.78 8.85
C ASN A 20 1.15 25.21 9.05
N PRO A 21 0.88 26.33 9.75
CA PRO A 21 -0.45 26.87 9.93
C PRO A 21 -0.91 27.56 8.63
N ILE A 22 -2.06 27.17 8.11
CA ILE A 22 -2.64 27.74 6.88
C ILE A 22 -3.69 28.79 7.23
N SER A 23 -4.48 28.52 8.27
CA SER A 23 -5.46 29.44 8.85
C SER A 23 -5.75 29.03 10.30
N ASP A 24 -6.58 29.80 11.00
CA ASP A 24 -7.06 29.47 12.35
C ASP A 24 -7.78 28.10 12.44
N ARG A 25 -8.13 27.52 11.28
CA ARG A 25 -8.91 26.29 11.14
C ARG A 25 -8.17 25.15 10.46
N ILE A 26 -6.98 25.40 9.90
CA ILE A 26 -6.24 24.39 9.13
C ILE A 26 -4.76 24.47 9.49
N ILE A 27 -4.23 23.35 9.95
CA ILE A 27 -2.80 23.17 10.18
C ILE A 27 -2.33 21.89 9.49
N THR A 28 -1.15 21.97 8.90
CA THR A 28 -0.54 20.85 8.17
C THR A 28 0.76 20.44 8.82
N MET A 29 1.07 19.15 8.78
CA MET A 29 2.30 18.58 9.30
C MET A 29 2.78 17.49 8.36
N ARG A 30 4.07 17.53 8.04
CA ARG A 30 4.72 16.56 7.16
C ARG A 30 5.69 15.72 7.98
N ILE A 31 5.51 14.40 7.91
CA ILE A 31 6.32 13.42 8.64
C ILE A 31 7.03 12.57 7.59
N ASN A 32 8.36 12.65 7.57
CA ASN A 32 9.20 11.80 6.77
C ASN A 32 9.23 10.39 7.39
N ALA A 33 8.27 9.57 6.98
CA ALA A 33 8.17 8.19 7.39
C ALA A 33 8.71 7.27 6.28
N LYS A 34 9.46 6.23 6.66
CA LYS A 34 9.77 5.14 5.74
C LYS A 34 8.63 4.15 5.75
N PRO A 35 8.08 3.76 4.59
CA PRO A 35 8.59 3.98 3.23
C PRO A 35 7.95 5.15 2.45
N ASN A 36 6.91 5.78 2.98
CA ASN A 36 6.21 6.89 2.32
C ASN A 36 6.02 8.02 3.32
N VAL A 37 6.24 9.25 2.86
CA VAL A 37 5.94 10.47 3.61
C VAL A 37 4.46 10.49 3.99
N LEU A 38 4.21 10.89 5.23
CA LEU A 38 2.89 11.06 5.80
C LEU A 38 2.59 12.54 5.98
N ASN A 39 1.49 13.00 5.40
CA ASN A 39 0.97 14.34 5.56
C ASN A 39 -0.28 14.27 6.44
N ILE A 40 -0.25 14.97 7.57
CA ILE A 40 -1.37 15.12 8.49
C ILE A 40 -1.92 16.53 8.32
N VAL A 41 -3.21 16.63 8.02
CA VAL A 41 -3.94 17.90 7.95
C VAL A 41 -4.96 17.89 9.08
N GLN A 42 -4.78 18.73 10.09
CA GLN A 42 -5.80 18.92 11.11
C GLN A 42 -6.72 20.08 10.70
N ILE A 43 -8.02 19.87 10.90
CA ILE A 43 -9.05 20.85 10.53
C ILE A 43 -10.02 21.12 11.68
N TYR A 44 -10.56 22.33 11.71
CA TYR A 44 -11.73 22.71 12.49
C TYR A 44 -12.72 23.47 11.61
N ALA A 45 -13.68 22.76 11.03
CA ALA A 45 -14.63 23.35 10.08
C ALA A 45 -15.52 24.40 10.76
N PRO A 46 -15.99 25.43 10.02
CA PRO A 46 -16.92 26.41 10.57
C PRO A 46 -18.22 25.77 11.09
N THR A 47 -18.81 26.37 12.13
CA THR A 47 -20.03 25.87 12.76
C THR A 47 -21.26 26.14 11.88
N ALA A 48 -22.39 25.50 12.21
CA ALA A 48 -23.64 25.64 11.45
C ALA A 48 -24.16 27.09 11.33
N LYS A 49 -23.73 28.01 12.20
CA LYS A 49 -24.11 29.43 12.16
C LYS A 49 -23.20 30.31 11.29
N ALA A 50 -22.11 29.74 10.77
CA ALA A 50 -21.19 30.49 9.92
C ALA A 50 -21.86 30.83 8.57
N PRO A 51 -21.58 32.03 8.01
CA PRO A 51 -22.06 32.37 6.68
C PRO A 51 -21.39 31.48 5.63
N ASP A 52 -22.08 31.23 4.51
CA ASP A 52 -21.57 30.32 3.48
C ASP A 52 -20.24 30.80 2.88
N SER A 53 -19.99 32.11 2.81
CA SER A 53 -18.69 32.66 2.39
C SER A 53 -17.51 32.18 3.24
N VAL A 54 -17.68 32.01 4.55
CA VAL A 54 -16.64 31.48 5.45
C VAL A 54 -16.40 29.99 5.21
N ILE A 55 -17.46 29.28 4.81
CA ILE A 55 -17.40 27.84 4.55
C ILE A 55 -16.75 27.58 3.20
N ASP A 56 -17.09 28.36 2.19
CA ASP A 56 -16.47 28.32 0.87
C ASP A 56 -14.97 28.61 0.99
N ALA A 57 -14.59 29.69 1.68
CA ALA A 57 -13.18 30.03 1.92
C ALA A 57 -12.42 28.93 2.68
N PHE A 58 -13.09 28.23 3.62
CA PHE A 58 -12.51 27.08 4.31
C PHE A 58 -12.19 25.92 3.35
N TYR A 59 -13.15 25.54 2.50
CA TYR A 59 -12.95 24.47 1.53
C TYR A 59 -11.91 24.84 0.46
N GLU A 60 -11.91 26.08 -0.03
CA GLU A 60 -10.90 26.57 -0.98
C GLU A 60 -9.48 26.51 -0.39
N SER A 61 -9.32 26.97 0.85
CA SER A 61 -8.04 26.90 1.57
C SER A 61 -7.57 25.46 1.76
N LEU A 62 -8.51 24.55 2.06
CA LEU A 62 -8.21 23.13 2.21
C LEU A 62 -7.81 22.48 0.88
N VAL A 63 -8.52 22.78 -0.22
CA VAL A 63 -8.15 22.29 -1.56
C VAL A 63 -6.76 22.79 -1.95
N ALA A 64 -6.47 24.07 -1.73
CA ALA A 64 -5.16 24.64 -2.00
C ALA A 64 -4.04 23.98 -1.17
N ALA A 65 -4.31 23.66 0.10
CA ALA A 65 -3.39 22.91 0.96
C ALA A 65 -3.11 21.51 0.43
N LEU A 66 -4.17 20.78 0.07
CA LEU A 66 -4.08 19.42 -0.46
C LEU A 66 -3.41 19.37 -1.83
N GLY A 67 -3.60 20.41 -2.66
CA GLY A 67 -2.95 20.54 -3.97
C GLY A 67 -1.42 20.61 -3.92
N LYS A 68 -0.85 21.02 -2.78
CA LYS A 68 0.61 21.03 -2.56
C LYS A 68 1.17 19.66 -2.23
N ILE A 69 0.34 18.69 -1.85
CA ILE A 69 0.78 17.36 -1.41
C ILE A 69 0.89 16.42 -2.63
N PRO A 70 2.05 15.77 -2.86
CA PRO A 70 2.20 14.81 -3.94
C PRO A 70 1.22 13.63 -3.81
N LYS A 71 0.50 13.29 -4.89
CA LYS A 71 -0.50 12.18 -4.92
C LYS A 71 0.05 10.79 -4.54
N ARG A 72 1.37 10.61 -4.56
CA ARG A 72 2.04 9.35 -4.16
C ARG A 72 2.21 9.22 -2.65
N GLU A 73 2.10 10.31 -1.91
CA GLU A 73 2.29 10.33 -0.47
C GLU A 73 1.00 9.96 0.26
N VAL A 74 1.12 9.69 1.56
CA VAL A 74 -0.04 9.39 2.39
C VAL A 74 -0.59 10.71 2.90
N THR A 75 -1.89 10.93 2.70
CA THR A 75 -2.60 12.09 3.26
C THR A 75 -3.68 11.60 4.22
N ILE A 76 -3.62 12.10 5.45
CA ILE A 76 -4.61 11.89 6.50
C ILE A 76 -5.15 13.26 6.90
N ILE A 77 -6.45 13.48 6.76
CA ILE A 77 -7.13 14.69 7.23
C ILE A 77 -7.93 14.29 8.47
N LEU A 78 -7.81 15.02 9.57
CA LEU A 78 -8.50 14.68 10.80
C LEU A 78 -8.99 15.92 11.54
N GLY A 79 -10.11 15.80 12.23
CA GLY A 79 -10.63 16.88 13.07
C GLY A 79 -12.15 16.96 13.02
N ASP A 80 -12.66 18.08 13.52
CA ASP A 80 -14.09 18.35 13.60
C ASP A 80 -14.58 19.02 12.32
N TRP A 81 -15.43 18.30 11.58
CA TRP A 81 -16.01 18.77 10.33
C TRP A 81 -17.34 19.50 10.51
N ASN A 82 -17.89 19.56 11.73
CA ASN A 82 -19.20 20.14 12.01
C ASN A 82 -20.31 19.62 11.06
N ALA A 83 -20.16 18.37 10.60
CA ALA A 83 -20.99 17.74 9.58
C ALA A 83 -21.52 16.40 10.07
N LYS A 84 -22.71 15.97 9.62
CA LYS A 84 -23.25 14.65 9.92
C LYS A 84 -23.44 13.89 8.61
N VAL A 85 -22.58 12.92 8.36
CA VAL A 85 -22.64 12.06 7.16
C VAL A 85 -23.81 11.07 7.23
N GLY A 86 -24.21 10.69 8.44
CA GLY A 86 -25.31 9.78 8.73
C GLY A 86 -25.01 8.30 8.45
N ASN A 87 -25.99 7.45 8.74
CA ASN A 87 -26.00 6.06 8.30
C ASN A 87 -26.23 6.02 6.78
N THR A 88 -25.36 5.33 6.07
CA THR A 88 -25.39 5.28 4.60
C THR A 88 -25.55 3.86 4.08
N THR A 89 -26.19 2.97 4.86
CA THR A 89 -26.36 1.55 4.51
C THR A 89 -26.96 1.35 3.11
N ASN A 90 -27.85 2.25 2.68
CA ASN A 90 -28.56 2.17 1.41
C ASN A 90 -27.91 2.96 0.26
N ASP A 91 -26.79 3.66 0.49
CA ASP A 91 -26.21 4.56 -0.51
C ASP A 91 -25.09 3.86 -1.28
N ASP A 92 -25.41 2.83 -2.05
CA ASP A 92 -24.38 2.02 -2.71
C ASP A 92 -23.53 2.79 -3.75
N HIS A 93 -24.06 3.91 -4.28
CA HIS A 93 -23.37 4.77 -5.25
C HIS A 93 -22.14 5.49 -4.68
N ILE A 94 -21.98 5.61 -3.35
CA ILE A 94 -20.85 6.30 -2.69
C ILE A 94 -19.92 5.37 -1.88
N ARG A 95 -19.98 4.04 -2.06
CA ARG A 95 -19.20 3.07 -1.23
C ARG A 95 -17.69 3.23 -1.31
N SER A 96 -17.17 3.82 -2.39
CA SER A 96 -15.76 4.17 -2.51
C SER A 96 -15.34 5.15 -1.41
N THR A 97 -16.16 6.17 -1.19
CA THR A 97 -15.94 7.31 -0.30
C THR A 97 -16.43 7.05 1.12
N VAL A 98 -17.66 6.58 1.29
CA VAL A 98 -18.36 6.46 2.58
C VAL A 98 -18.71 5.01 2.87
N GLY A 99 -18.60 4.61 4.13
CA GLY A 99 -18.88 3.27 4.62
C GLY A 99 -20.27 3.19 5.22
N ARG A 100 -20.77 1.98 5.45
CA ARG A 100 -22.19 1.75 5.82
C ARG A 100 -22.52 2.18 7.25
N PHE A 101 -21.52 2.31 8.12
CA PHE A 101 -21.68 2.34 9.57
C PHE A 101 -21.57 3.75 10.18
N GLY A 102 -21.92 4.80 9.43
CA GLY A 102 -22.06 6.15 10.00
C GLY A 102 -23.24 6.25 10.97
N LEU A 103 -23.24 7.29 11.81
CA LEU A 103 -24.23 7.46 12.89
C LEU A 103 -25.24 8.57 12.58
N GLY A 104 -26.52 8.30 12.83
CA GLY A 104 -27.62 9.28 12.74
C GLY A 104 -28.03 9.61 11.30
N ASP A 105 -28.71 10.74 11.13
CA ASP A 105 -29.17 11.21 9.83
C ASP A 105 -28.18 12.19 9.21
N ARG A 106 -28.15 12.19 7.87
CA ARG A 106 -27.31 13.13 7.10
C ARG A 106 -27.88 14.54 7.20
N ASN A 107 -27.01 15.54 7.36
CA ASN A 107 -27.35 16.95 7.18
C ASN A 107 -26.67 17.54 5.93
N ASP A 108 -27.05 18.77 5.54
CA ASP A 108 -26.52 19.44 4.35
C ASP A 108 -24.98 19.56 4.36
N ARG A 109 -24.39 19.82 5.53
CA ARG A 109 -22.93 19.86 5.70
C ARG A 109 -22.30 18.47 5.51
N GLY A 110 -22.99 17.42 5.93
CA GLY A 110 -22.62 16.03 5.66
C GLY A 110 -22.64 15.71 4.18
N GLN A 111 -23.65 16.18 3.45
CA GLN A 111 -23.74 16.02 2.00
C GLN A 111 -22.57 16.73 1.30
N ARG A 112 -22.29 17.99 1.66
CA ARG A 112 -21.13 18.75 1.15
C ARG A 112 -19.79 18.08 1.46
N LEU A 113 -19.63 17.50 2.65
CA LEU A 113 -18.43 16.73 3.00
C LEU A 113 -18.26 15.50 2.11
N ILE A 114 -19.34 14.79 1.79
CA ILE A 114 -19.28 13.62 0.89
C ILE A 114 -18.88 14.04 -0.51
N GLU A 115 -19.47 15.10 -1.04
CA GLU A 115 -19.15 15.66 -2.36
C GLU A 115 -17.67 16.07 -2.44
N PHE A 116 -17.18 16.80 -1.44
CA PHE A 116 -15.77 17.13 -1.31
C PHE A 116 -14.87 15.88 -1.29
N CYS A 117 -15.26 14.84 -0.54
CA CYS A 117 -14.48 13.61 -0.50
C CYS A 117 -14.49 12.84 -1.82
N ILE A 118 -15.58 12.89 -2.59
CA ILE A 118 -15.66 12.31 -3.93
C ILE A 118 -14.69 13.05 -4.87
N GLU A 119 -14.75 14.38 -4.89
CA GLU A 119 -13.90 15.23 -5.75
C GLU A 119 -12.41 15.04 -5.44
N MET A 120 -12.05 15.02 -4.15
CA MET A 120 -10.67 14.88 -3.70
C MET A 120 -10.19 13.41 -3.61
N ASN A 121 -11.02 12.45 -4.00
CA ASN A 121 -10.76 11.00 -3.92
C ASN A 121 -10.29 10.56 -2.51
N LEU A 122 -11.04 10.99 -1.50
CA LEU A 122 -10.85 10.70 -0.09
C LEU A 122 -11.89 9.68 0.39
N CYS A 123 -11.55 8.95 1.46
CA CYS A 123 -12.44 8.01 2.12
C CYS A 123 -12.70 8.44 3.56
N ILE A 124 -13.97 8.49 3.96
CA ILE A 124 -14.42 8.76 5.34
C ILE A 124 -14.28 7.48 6.16
N THR A 125 -13.20 7.37 6.91
CA THR A 125 -12.75 6.07 7.46
C THR A 125 -13.57 5.56 8.64
N ASN A 126 -14.07 6.44 9.51
CA ASN A 126 -14.88 6.09 10.69
C ASN A 126 -16.28 5.57 10.35
N THR A 127 -16.70 5.61 9.09
CA THR A 127 -17.95 5.00 8.61
C THR A 127 -17.73 3.59 8.04
N GLN A 128 -16.47 3.16 7.86
CA GLN A 128 -16.13 1.88 7.20
C GLN A 128 -16.21 0.66 8.14
N PHE A 129 -16.20 0.87 9.45
CA PHE A 129 -16.11 -0.22 10.43
C PHE A 129 -17.37 -0.30 11.29
N GLN A 130 -17.92 -1.50 11.42
CA GLN A 130 -19.05 -1.74 12.31
C GLN A 130 -18.57 -1.70 13.77
N HIS A 131 -19.15 -0.80 14.55
CA HIS A 131 -18.94 -0.72 16.00
C HIS A 131 -20.25 -0.46 16.72
N HIS A 132 -20.26 -0.75 18.03
CA HIS A 132 -21.33 -0.30 18.91
C HIS A 132 -21.45 1.24 18.89
N PRO A 133 -22.65 1.84 18.91
CA PRO A 133 -22.84 3.30 18.84
C PRO A 133 -22.00 4.11 19.83
N ARG A 134 -21.72 3.56 21.01
CA ARG A 134 -20.81 4.15 22.03
C ARG A 134 -19.40 4.44 21.51
N ARG A 135 -18.96 3.78 20.45
CA ARG A 135 -17.64 3.92 19.82
C ARG A 135 -17.70 4.69 18.49
N LEU A 136 -18.87 5.24 18.12
CA LEU A 136 -19.10 5.95 16.86
C LEU A 136 -19.30 7.45 17.05
N TYR A 137 -20.07 7.87 18.07
CA TYR A 137 -20.26 9.30 18.34
C TYR A 137 -18.96 9.92 18.84
N THR A 138 -18.71 11.14 18.40
CA THR A 138 -17.50 11.91 18.68
C THR A 138 -17.80 13.16 19.49
N TRP A 139 -19.06 13.58 19.58
CA TRP A 139 -19.50 14.75 20.35
C TRP A 139 -20.76 14.44 21.16
N THR A 140 -20.87 15.03 22.35
CA THR A 140 -22.03 14.94 23.24
C THR A 140 -22.53 16.33 23.61
N SER A 141 -23.83 16.60 23.47
CA SER A 141 -24.37 17.92 23.82
C SER A 141 -24.20 18.25 25.30
N PRO A 142 -24.15 19.55 25.67
CA PRO A 142 -24.35 19.98 27.04
C PRO A 142 -25.61 19.33 27.62
N GLY A 143 -25.49 18.63 28.76
CA GLY A 143 -26.57 17.86 29.38
C GLY A 143 -26.78 16.44 28.83
N GLY A 144 -25.94 15.94 27.93
CA GLY A 144 -25.87 14.52 27.56
C GLY A 144 -27.00 13.99 26.66
N ARG A 145 -27.92 14.86 26.23
CA ARG A 145 -29.13 14.47 25.48
C ARG A 145 -28.84 14.01 24.05
N TYR A 146 -27.97 14.70 23.34
CA TYR A 146 -27.65 14.41 21.94
C TYR A 146 -26.22 13.91 21.81
N LYS A 147 -26.02 12.92 20.92
CA LYS A 147 -24.71 12.34 20.62
C LYS A 147 -24.56 12.29 19.11
N ASN A 148 -23.57 12.98 18.59
CA ASN A 148 -23.35 13.12 17.15
C ASN A 148 -21.97 12.60 16.76
N GLN A 149 -21.84 12.19 15.51
CA GLN A 149 -20.57 11.94 14.86
C GLN A 149 -20.28 13.15 13.97
N ILE A 150 -19.35 14.00 14.38
CA ILE A 150 -18.96 15.24 13.67
C ILE A 150 -17.46 15.34 13.42
N ASP A 151 -16.67 14.56 14.16
CA ASP A 151 -15.25 14.40 13.93
C ASP A 151 -15.02 13.23 12.96
N TYR A 152 -14.20 13.47 11.94
CA TYR A 152 -13.89 12.46 10.93
C TYR A 152 -12.39 12.39 10.67
N ILE A 153 -11.96 11.18 10.32
CA ILE A 153 -10.62 10.94 9.78
C ILE A 153 -10.80 10.55 8.31
N LEU A 154 -10.30 11.38 7.41
CA LEU A 154 -10.28 11.13 5.99
C LEU A 154 -8.91 10.63 5.56
N VAL A 155 -8.88 9.69 4.63
CA VAL A 155 -7.64 9.14 4.07
C VAL A 155 -7.80 9.06 2.56
N GLY A 156 -6.74 9.38 1.80
CA GLY A 156 -6.77 9.19 0.35
C GLY A 156 -7.19 7.77 -0.03
N SER A 157 -8.15 7.63 -0.96
CA SER A 157 -8.77 6.33 -1.30
C SER A 157 -7.76 5.24 -1.66
N ARG A 158 -6.63 5.61 -2.26
CA ARG A 158 -5.49 4.72 -2.54
C ARG A 158 -4.99 3.97 -1.30
N TRP A 159 -5.04 4.63 -0.15
CA TRP A 159 -4.55 4.14 1.14
C TRP A 159 -5.66 3.58 2.05
N LYS A 160 -6.91 3.52 1.57
CA LYS A 160 -8.06 2.99 2.32
C LYS A 160 -7.79 1.60 2.93
N SER A 161 -7.13 0.72 2.19
CA SER A 161 -6.77 -0.64 2.64
C SER A 161 -5.71 -0.68 3.75
N SER A 162 -5.00 0.43 3.98
CA SER A 162 -4.04 0.59 5.08
C SER A 162 -4.74 0.95 6.39
N VAL A 163 -5.98 1.44 6.33
CA VAL A 163 -6.79 1.71 7.52
C VAL A 163 -7.32 0.38 8.07
N ARG A 164 -6.96 0.06 9.32
CA ARG A 164 -7.32 -1.22 9.96
C ARG A 164 -8.53 -1.11 10.86
N ASN A 165 -8.71 0.03 11.50
CA ASN A 165 -9.83 0.29 12.39
C ASN A 165 -9.90 1.78 12.69
N VAL A 166 -11.11 2.32 12.84
CA VAL A 166 -11.34 3.69 13.33
C VAL A 166 -12.51 3.66 14.28
N LYS A 167 -12.34 4.24 15.47
CA LYS A 167 -13.37 4.26 16.52
C LYS A 167 -13.05 5.32 17.57
N THR A 168 -14.07 5.78 18.28
CA THR A 168 -13.85 6.58 19.49
C THR A 168 -13.39 5.71 20.66
N TYR A 169 -12.71 6.35 21.60
CA TYR A 169 -12.22 5.74 22.83
C TYR A 169 -12.90 6.36 24.05
N PRO A 170 -14.07 5.85 24.46
CA PRO A 170 -14.88 6.44 25.53
C PRO A 170 -14.22 6.47 26.92
N GLY A 171 -13.14 5.70 27.12
CA GLY A 171 -12.40 5.65 28.38
C GLY A 171 -11.31 6.72 28.48
N ALA A 172 -11.03 7.49 27.44
CA ALA A 172 -10.20 8.68 27.57
C ALA A 172 -11.05 9.84 28.08
N GLU A 173 -10.69 10.36 29.25
CA GLU A 173 -11.22 11.61 29.77
C GLU A 173 -10.37 12.77 29.25
N CYS A 174 -10.92 13.54 28.31
CA CYS A 174 -10.23 14.67 27.69
C CYS A 174 -10.72 16.04 28.22
N GLY A 175 -11.60 16.06 29.23
CA GLY A 175 -12.20 17.30 29.75
C GLY A 175 -13.04 18.07 28.73
N SER A 176 -13.45 17.42 27.64
CA SER A 176 -14.20 18.01 26.53
C SER A 176 -15.52 17.25 26.31
N ASP A 177 -16.48 17.93 25.72
CA ASP A 177 -17.71 17.37 25.15
C ASP A 177 -17.44 16.47 23.91
N HIS A 178 -16.24 16.56 23.33
CA HIS A 178 -15.73 15.64 22.32
C HIS A 178 -15.10 14.37 22.91
N ARG A 179 -15.10 13.30 22.12
CA ARG A 179 -14.50 12.00 22.42
C ARG A 179 -13.30 11.76 21.51
N LEU A 180 -12.21 11.26 22.09
CA LEU A 180 -11.00 10.92 21.34
C LEU A 180 -11.29 9.91 20.23
N LEU A 181 -11.09 10.31 18.98
CA LEU A 181 -11.22 9.47 17.79
C LEU A 181 -9.85 8.88 17.43
N ILE A 182 -9.77 7.55 17.35
CA ILE A 182 -8.51 6.84 17.11
C ILE A 182 -8.60 6.06 15.80
N MET A 183 -7.59 6.24 14.95
CA MET A 183 -7.36 5.40 13.78
C MET A 183 -6.15 4.50 13.99
N LYS A 184 -6.31 3.21 13.66
CA LYS A 184 -5.22 2.26 13.47
C LYS A 184 -4.86 2.22 11.98
N PHE A 185 -3.68 2.71 11.64
CA PHE A 185 -3.18 2.77 10.27
C PHE A 185 -1.94 1.90 10.12
N ALA A 186 -1.92 1.06 9.08
CA ALA A 186 -0.83 0.12 8.81
C ALA A 186 -0.42 0.21 7.35
N LEU A 187 0.72 0.85 7.10
CA LEU A 187 1.31 0.94 5.77
C LEU A 187 1.83 -0.43 5.33
N ARG A 188 1.07 -1.11 4.47
CA ARG A 188 1.54 -2.33 3.80
C ARG A 188 2.18 -1.95 2.48
N LEU A 189 3.48 -2.13 2.38
CA LEU A 189 4.14 -2.15 1.08
C LEU A 189 3.73 -3.40 0.30
N LYS A 190 3.59 -3.26 -1.02
CA LYS A 190 3.68 -4.42 -1.90
C LYS A 190 5.08 -4.99 -1.69
N ALA A 191 5.16 -6.23 -1.18
CA ALA A 191 6.45 -6.88 -1.02
C ALA A 191 7.17 -6.84 -2.38
N PRO A 192 8.45 -6.43 -2.44
CA PRO A 192 9.20 -6.57 -3.68
C PRO A 192 9.07 -8.02 -4.11
N LYS A 193 8.73 -8.27 -5.38
CA LYS A 193 8.82 -9.63 -5.93
C LYS A 193 10.24 -10.07 -5.61
N LYS A 194 10.41 -11.10 -4.74
CA LYS A 194 11.74 -11.64 -4.46
C LYS A 194 12.36 -11.86 -5.84
N PRO A 195 13.55 -11.30 -6.16
CA PRO A 195 14.21 -11.63 -7.40
C PRO A 195 14.21 -13.15 -7.46
N ALA A 196 13.78 -13.71 -8.60
CA ALA A 196 13.82 -15.16 -8.79
C ALA A 196 15.19 -15.59 -8.29
N LYS A 197 15.25 -16.50 -7.31
CA LYS A 197 16.54 -17.00 -6.84
C LYS A 197 17.22 -17.50 -8.09
N PHE A 198 18.27 -16.82 -8.54
CA PHE A 198 19.21 -17.43 -9.46
C PHE A 198 19.72 -18.63 -8.70
N ILE A 199 19.22 -19.80 -9.06
CA ILE A 199 19.83 -21.04 -8.60
C ILE A 199 21.19 -21.01 -9.28
N LEU A 200 22.20 -20.53 -8.56
CA LEU A 200 23.58 -20.79 -8.91
C LEU A 200 23.70 -22.31 -8.86
N ARG A 201 23.58 -22.93 -10.03
CA ARG A 201 23.93 -24.32 -10.20
C ARG A 201 25.45 -24.38 -9.99
N SER A 202 25.87 -25.00 -8.90
CA SER A 202 27.28 -25.38 -8.76
C SER A 202 27.61 -26.37 -9.87
N LEU A 203 28.80 -26.23 -10.47
CA LEU A 203 29.33 -27.27 -11.35
C LEU A 203 29.49 -28.55 -10.54
N GLU A 204 29.05 -29.68 -11.08
CA GLU A 204 29.35 -30.99 -10.51
C GLU A 204 30.87 -31.26 -10.61
N PRO A 205 31.46 -32.14 -9.77
CA PRO A 205 32.91 -32.40 -9.79
C PRO A 205 33.49 -32.76 -11.16
N SER A 206 32.72 -33.50 -11.99
CA SER A 206 33.12 -33.82 -13.36
C SER A 206 33.08 -32.60 -14.30
N GLU A 207 32.15 -31.67 -14.08
CA GLU A 207 32.02 -30.44 -14.86
C GLU A 207 33.06 -29.40 -14.46
N GLN A 208 33.51 -29.41 -13.20
CA GLN A 208 34.60 -28.56 -12.71
C GLN A 208 35.92 -28.87 -13.39
N LEU A 209 36.23 -30.16 -13.61
CA LEU A 209 37.44 -30.57 -14.30
C LEU A 209 37.41 -30.12 -15.78
N THR A 210 36.29 -30.38 -16.46
CA THR A 210 36.10 -29.94 -17.86
C THR A 210 36.15 -28.42 -17.97
N PHE A 211 35.53 -27.69 -17.03
CA PHE A 211 35.59 -26.24 -16.97
C PHE A 211 37.02 -25.74 -16.81
N LYS A 212 37.76 -26.27 -15.84
CA LYS A 212 39.16 -25.90 -15.58
C LYS A 212 40.02 -26.10 -16.82
N THR A 213 40.02 -27.29 -17.41
CA THR A 213 40.82 -27.59 -18.61
C THR A 213 40.43 -26.72 -19.79
N THR A 214 39.13 -26.46 -20.01
CA THR A 214 38.67 -25.65 -21.13
C THR A 214 39.03 -24.17 -20.95
N VAL A 215 38.92 -23.65 -19.72
CA VAL A 215 39.31 -22.29 -19.39
C VAL A 215 40.82 -22.10 -19.51
N ASP A 216 41.60 -23.04 -18.98
CA ASP A 216 43.07 -23.00 -19.08
C ASP A 216 43.54 -23.05 -20.54
N ASN A 217 42.93 -23.89 -21.38
CA ASN A 217 43.21 -23.96 -22.81
C ASN A 217 42.78 -22.70 -23.57
N ARG A 218 41.69 -22.04 -23.18
CA ARG A 218 41.26 -20.80 -23.84
C ARG A 218 42.11 -19.63 -23.41
N LEU A 219 42.52 -19.57 -22.14
CA LEU A 219 43.38 -18.53 -21.59
C LEU A 219 44.82 -18.63 -22.09
N SER A 220 45.35 -19.84 -22.29
CA SER A 220 46.69 -20.04 -22.84
C SER A 220 46.83 -19.56 -24.29
N ASN A 221 45.72 -19.47 -25.02
CA ASN A 221 45.66 -18.96 -26.39
C ASN A 221 45.45 -17.43 -26.46
N ILE A 222 45.28 -16.74 -25.33
CA ILE A 222 45.18 -15.28 -25.29
C ILE A 222 46.61 -14.73 -25.33
N SER A 223 46.97 -14.08 -26.44
CA SER A 223 48.20 -13.30 -26.54
C SER A 223 48.19 -12.14 -25.52
N LYS A 224 49.38 -11.69 -25.12
CA LYS A 224 49.68 -10.81 -23.97
C LYS A 224 48.62 -9.71 -23.71
N PRO A 225 48.37 -9.38 -22.43
CA PRO A 225 47.37 -8.37 -22.04
C PRO A 225 47.62 -7.04 -22.75
N THR A 226 46.55 -6.43 -23.26
CA THR A 226 46.59 -5.08 -23.83
C THR A 226 46.87 -4.06 -22.73
N GLU A 227 47.47 -2.91 -23.06
CA GLU A 227 47.77 -1.82 -22.10
C GLU A 227 46.52 -1.33 -21.33
N ASP A 228 45.32 -1.57 -21.86
CA ASP A 228 44.05 -1.33 -21.18
C ASP A 228 43.58 -2.53 -20.34
N ALA A 229 43.56 -2.32 -19.01
CA ALA A 229 43.06 -3.27 -18.02
C ALA A 229 41.55 -3.54 -18.13
N ASN A 230 40.74 -2.57 -18.56
CA ASN A 230 39.30 -2.76 -18.73
C ASN A 230 39.00 -3.66 -19.93
N ALA A 231 39.67 -3.44 -21.06
CA ALA A 231 39.58 -4.32 -22.22
C ALA A 231 40.01 -5.75 -21.89
N SER A 232 41.10 -5.91 -21.13
CA SER A 232 41.57 -7.22 -20.66
C SER A 232 40.54 -7.92 -19.77
N TRP A 233 39.90 -7.19 -18.84
CA TRP A 233 38.86 -7.73 -17.98
C TRP A 233 37.60 -8.16 -18.75
N ILE A 234 37.15 -7.35 -19.71
CA ILE A 234 36.00 -7.68 -20.55
C ILE A 234 36.28 -8.95 -21.37
N CYS A 235 37.49 -9.07 -21.91
CA CYS A 235 37.93 -10.25 -22.66
C CYS A 235 37.92 -11.51 -21.77
N LEU A 236 38.51 -11.43 -20.57
CA LEU A 236 38.52 -12.53 -19.60
C LEU A 236 37.10 -12.95 -19.22
N LYS A 237 36.25 -11.98 -18.87
CA LYS A 237 34.85 -12.21 -18.50
C LYS A 237 34.09 -12.91 -19.61
N LYS A 238 34.28 -12.48 -20.87
CA LYS A 238 33.66 -13.09 -22.05
C LYS A 238 34.04 -14.57 -22.17
N HIS A 239 35.32 -14.90 -22.09
CA HIS A 239 35.78 -16.28 -22.20
C HIS A 239 35.24 -17.18 -21.09
N ILE A 240 35.20 -16.70 -19.84
CA ILE A 240 34.62 -17.44 -18.70
C ILE A 240 33.10 -17.68 -18.91
N CYS A 241 32.37 -16.69 -19.42
CA CYS A 241 30.95 -16.86 -19.70
C CYS A 241 30.71 -17.87 -20.84
N GLU A 242 31.48 -17.79 -21.92
CA GLU A 242 31.36 -18.71 -23.06
C GLU A 242 31.73 -20.15 -22.70
N THR A 243 32.73 -20.38 -21.83
CA THR A 243 33.05 -21.73 -21.35
C THR A 243 31.93 -22.29 -20.49
N LEU A 244 31.38 -21.49 -19.57
CA LEU A 244 30.23 -21.89 -18.77
C LEU A 244 29.02 -22.21 -19.64
N ASP A 245 28.77 -21.45 -20.69
CA ASP A 245 27.63 -21.71 -21.59
C ASP A 245 27.84 -22.98 -22.43
N SER A 246 29.07 -23.27 -22.88
CA SER A 246 29.38 -24.53 -23.57
C SER A 246 29.17 -25.79 -22.70
N ILE A 247 29.35 -25.66 -21.38
CA ILE A 247 29.10 -26.73 -20.40
C ILE A 247 27.60 -26.83 -20.04
N LYS A 248 26.85 -25.72 -20.13
CA LYS A 248 25.40 -25.73 -19.92
C LYS A 248 24.65 -26.39 -21.08
N THR A 249 25.09 -26.20 -22.33
CA THR A 249 24.43 -26.76 -23.52
C THR A 249 24.51 -28.29 -23.59
N THR A 250 25.46 -28.91 -22.92
CA THR A 250 25.61 -30.38 -22.85
C THR A 250 24.51 -31.08 -22.02
N LYS A 251 23.67 -30.34 -21.29
CA LYS A 251 22.51 -30.87 -20.54
C LYS A 251 21.18 -30.25 -20.97
N LYS A 252 20.96 -30.00 -22.26
CA LYS A 252 19.64 -29.50 -22.70
C LYS A 252 18.57 -30.60 -22.83
N ASP A 253 18.91 -31.89 -22.87
CA ASP A 253 17.89 -32.94 -23.09
C ASP A 253 17.98 -34.15 -22.14
N SER A 254 17.86 -33.90 -20.85
CA SER A 254 17.16 -34.91 -20.04
C SER A 254 16.24 -34.23 -19.07
N ASN A 255 14.98 -34.64 -19.13
CA ASN A 255 13.94 -34.43 -18.14
C ASN A 255 14.46 -34.74 -16.73
N ILE A 256 15.17 -33.79 -16.10
CA ILE A 256 15.39 -33.80 -14.66
C ILE A 256 14.05 -33.47 -14.05
N LYS A 257 13.16 -34.47 -13.98
CA LYS A 257 12.12 -34.54 -12.98
C LYS A 257 12.83 -34.29 -11.66
N ARG A 258 12.60 -33.09 -11.09
CA ARG A 258 13.13 -32.70 -9.78
C ARG A 258 12.93 -33.90 -8.86
N LYS A 259 14.01 -34.47 -8.31
CA LYS A 259 13.91 -35.53 -7.30
C LYS A 259 12.90 -35.04 -6.26
N THR A 260 11.76 -35.71 -6.24
CA THR A 260 10.68 -35.51 -5.27
C THR A 260 11.31 -35.65 -3.90
N LYS A 261 10.89 -34.78 -2.97
CA LYS A 261 11.35 -34.89 -1.59
C LYS A 261 11.00 -36.30 -1.12
N SER A 262 11.97 -37.07 -0.63
CA SER A 262 11.82 -38.51 -0.33
C SER A 262 10.72 -38.86 0.68
N TRP A 263 10.12 -37.85 1.33
CA TRP A 263 9.04 -37.98 2.29
C TRP A 263 7.65 -37.69 1.71
N LEU A 264 7.54 -37.26 0.44
CA LEU A 264 6.26 -37.06 -0.23
C LEU A 264 5.87 -38.33 -0.98
N ALA A 265 4.66 -38.83 -0.71
CA ALA A 265 4.04 -39.88 -1.52
C ALA A 265 3.70 -39.37 -2.93
N ASP A 266 3.82 -40.24 -3.93
CA ASP A 266 3.65 -39.88 -5.35
C ASP A 266 2.26 -39.29 -5.64
N ASP A 267 1.20 -39.84 -5.05
CA ASP A 267 -0.19 -39.35 -5.18
C ASP A 267 -0.36 -37.91 -4.69
N THR A 268 0.37 -37.55 -3.62
CA THR A 268 0.34 -36.18 -3.07
C THR A 268 1.00 -35.20 -4.03
N TRP A 269 2.04 -35.65 -4.74
CA TRP A 269 2.73 -34.84 -5.73
C TRP A 269 1.87 -34.60 -6.97
N GLU A 270 1.15 -35.61 -7.44
CA GLU A 270 0.21 -35.48 -8.55
C GLU A 270 -0.91 -34.49 -8.23
N MET A 271 -1.46 -34.54 -7.01
CA MET A 271 -2.47 -33.57 -6.57
C MET A 271 -1.96 -32.13 -6.56
N ILE A 272 -0.70 -31.92 -6.14
CA ILE A 272 -0.06 -30.59 -6.15
C ILE A 272 0.15 -30.10 -7.58
N GLN A 273 0.60 -30.97 -8.49
CA GLN A 273 0.77 -30.62 -9.90
C GLN A 273 -0.56 -30.23 -10.53
N LYS A 274 -1.60 -31.05 -10.33
CA LYS A 274 -2.95 -30.79 -10.83
C LYS A 274 -3.52 -29.46 -10.28
N CYS A 275 -3.35 -29.19 -8.98
CA CYS A 275 -3.72 -27.89 -8.40
C CYS A 275 -2.96 -26.71 -9.01
N THR A 276 -1.68 -26.90 -9.35
CA THR A 276 -0.86 -25.84 -9.95
C THR A 276 -1.27 -25.57 -11.40
N GLU A 277 -1.59 -26.61 -12.16
CA GLU A 277 -2.09 -26.52 -13.53
C GLU A 277 -3.45 -25.83 -13.59
N GLU A 278 -4.40 -26.22 -12.73
CA GLU A 278 -5.72 -25.57 -12.64
C GLU A 278 -5.60 -24.09 -12.26
N ARG A 279 -4.68 -23.76 -11.34
CA ARG A 279 -4.41 -22.37 -10.94
C ARG A 279 -3.80 -21.54 -12.08
N MET A 280 -2.93 -22.14 -12.90
CA MET A 280 -2.35 -21.50 -14.08
C MET A 280 -3.38 -21.31 -15.19
N LYS A 281 -4.29 -22.29 -15.41
CA LYS A 281 -5.42 -22.16 -16.34
C LYS A 281 -6.36 -21.03 -15.93
N GLY A 282 -6.72 -20.94 -14.64
CA GLY A 282 -7.56 -19.84 -14.13
C GLY A 282 -6.92 -18.45 -14.29
N LEU A 283 -5.60 -18.35 -14.06
CA LEU A 283 -4.84 -17.10 -14.27
C LEU A 283 -4.72 -16.69 -15.76
N GLN A 284 -4.81 -17.63 -16.70
CA GLN A 284 -4.89 -17.33 -18.13
C GLN A 284 -6.29 -16.88 -18.55
N GLN A 285 -7.35 -17.48 -17.97
CA GLN A 285 -8.74 -17.10 -18.24
C GLN A 285 -9.07 -15.69 -17.71
N ASP A 286 -8.60 -15.33 -16.52
CA ASP A 286 -8.77 -13.98 -15.95
C ASP A 286 -8.00 -12.90 -16.74
N ASN A 287 -6.88 -13.25 -17.38
CA ASN A 287 -6.13 -12.33 -18.23
C ASN A 287 -6.73 -12.19 -19.65
N LEU A 288 -7.55 -13.14 -20.12
CA LEU A 288 -8.27 -13.03 -21.39
C LEU A 288 -9.54 -12.18 -21.25
N LEU A 289 -10.25 -12.25 -20.11
CA LEU A 289 -11.45 -11.46 -19.83
C LEU A 289 -11.18 -9.95 -19.72
N LEU A 290 -9.93 -9.56 -19.47
CA LEU A 290 -9.48 -8.15 -19.45
C LEU A 290 -9.20 -7.56 -20.83
N LYS A 291 -9.37 -8.31 -21.93
CA LYS A 291 -9.06 -7.86 -23.31
C LYS A 291 -10.23 -7.90 -24.31
N LEU A 292 -11.45 -8.25 -23.89
CA LEU A 292 -12.61 -8.15 -24.78
C LEU A 292 -13.29 -6.77 -24.65
N PRO A 293 -13.66 -6.11 -25.76
CA PRO A 293 -14.47 -4.88 -25.70
C PRO A 293 -15.84 -5.19 -25.10
N ARG A 294 -16.32 -4.31 -24.22
CA ARG A 294 -17.63 -4.46 -23.56
C ARG A 294 -18.75 -4.37 -24.60
N PRO A 295 -19.76 -5.26 -24.59
CA PRO A 295 -20.89 -5.17 -25.51
C PRO A 295 -21.74 -3.93 -25.21
N HIS A 296 -22.09 -3.20 -26.27
CA HIS A 296 -23.12 -2.17 -26.24
C HIS A 296 -24.49 -2.85 -26.12
N TYR A 297 -25.26 -2.47 -25.11
CA TYR A 297 -26.65 -2.88 -24.97
C TYR A 297 -27.52 -2.04 -25.91
N ILE A 298 -28.17 -2.68 -26.87
CA ILE A 298 -29.36 -2.14 -27.53
C ILE A 298 -30.55 -2.79 -26.81
N LEU A 299 -31.34 -1.97 -26.12
CA LEU A 299 -32.62 -2.39 -25.55
C LEU A 299 -33.70 -2.30 -26.64
N PRO A 300 -34.67 -3.23 -26.67
CA PRO A 300 -35.91 -3.05 -27.42
C PRO A 300 -36.78 -1.95 -26.82
#